data_AF-A0A519ZGF7-F1
#
_entry.id   AF-A0A519ZGF7-F1
#
_cell.length_a   1.000
_cell.length_b   1.000
_cell.length_c   1.000
_cell.angle_alpha   90.00
_cell.angle_beta   90.00
_cell.angle_gamma   90.00
#
_symmetry.space_group_name_H-M   'P 1'
#
loop_
_entity.id
_entity.type
_entity.pdbx_description
1 polymer ?
#
loop_
_entity_poly.entity_id
_entity_poly.type
_entity_poly.pdbx_seq_one_letter_code
_entity_poly.pdbx_strand_id
1 'polypeptide(L)'
;LPVIADSQRVLRALSERYEIFIATAAMEFPNSFLDKYRWLEQHFPFISWRNYVFCGDKSILNADYLIDDNAYNFDGFRGEGLLFNAPHNAHETRYRRVHSWQEIGGILL
;
A
#
# COMPACT_ATOMS: atom_id res chain seq x y z
N LEU A 1 10.30 -7.58 9.28
CA LEU A 1 10.88 -6.93 8.09
C LEU A 1 11.21 -5.47 8.43
N PRO A 2 12.27 -4.85 7.87
CA PRO A 2 12.46 -3.42 8.02
C PRO A 2 11.37 -2.65 7.26
N VAL A 3 11.06 -1.43 7.70
CA VAL A 3 10.21 -0.51 6.93
C VAL A 3 10.99 0.04 5.73
N ILE A 4 10.29 0.36 4.65
CA ILE A 4 10.87 1.06 3.50
C ILE A 4 11.18 2.50 3.93
N ALA A 5 12.30 3.05 3.46
CA ALA A 5 12.71 4.43 3.76
C ALA A 5 11.57 5.44 3.52
N ASP A 6 11.47 6.43 4.40
CA ASP A 6 10.46 7.51 4.41
C ASP A 6 8.99 7.09 4.57
N SER A 7 8.65 5.80 4.51
CA SER A 7 7.26 5.31 4.60
C SER A 7 6.49 5.86 5.80
N GLN A 8 7.06 5.76 7.00
CA GLN A 8 6.41 6.20 8.24
C GLN A 8 6.16 7.72 8.25
N ARG A 9 7.13 8.50 7.76
CA ARG A 9 7.04 9.97 7.71
C ARG A 9 5.99 10.41 6.70
N VAL A 10 6.03 9.84 5.50
CA VAL A 10 5.11 10.20 4.41
C VAL A 10 3.69 9.77 4.73
N LEU A 11 3.47 8.53 5.18
CA LEU A 11 2.14 8.07 5.57
C LEU A 11 1.56 8.87 6.74
N ARG A 12 2.40 9.31 7.69
CA ARG A 12 1.93 10.20 8.76
C ARG A 12 1.45 11.54 8.22
N ALA A 13 2.22 12.17 7.32
CA ALA A 13 1.79 13.42 6.68
C ALA A 13 0.51 13.22 5.83
N LEU A 14 0.41 12.10 5.11
CA LEU A 14 -0.79 11.78 4.32
C LEU A 14 -2.01 11.55 5.20
N SER A 15 -1.85 11.01 6.42
CA SER A 15 -2.97 10.79 7.33
C SER A 15 -3.68 12.07 7.80
N GLU A 16 -3.05 13.24 7.60
CA GLU A 16 -3.66 14.55 7.88
C GLU A 16 -4.63 15.00 6.76
N ARG A 17 -4.59 14.35 5.59
CA ARG A 17 -5.35 14.74 4.39
C ARG A 17 -6.19 13.61 3.80
N TYR A 18 -5.82 12.37 4.06
CA TYR A 18 -6.43 11.18 3.49
C TYR A 18 -6.82 10.18 4.59
N GLU A 19 -7.89 9.45 4.36
CA GLU A 19 -8.16 8.21 5.09
C GLU A 19 -7.23 7.12 4.54
N ILE A 20 -6.36 6.58 5.39
CA ILE A 20 -5.38 5.57 4.98
C ILE A 20 -5.89 4.19 5.37
N PHE A 21 -5.93 3.28 4.40
CA PHE A 21 -6.17 1.86 4.59
C PHE A 21 -4.96 1.04 4.14
N ILE A 22 -4.63 -0.02 4.88
CA ILE A 22 -3.61 -0.98 4.49
C ILE A 22 -4.31 -2.22 3.95
N ALA A 23 -4.23 -2.43 2.63
CA ALA A 23 -4.77 -3.61 1.97
C ALA A 23 -3.67 -4.65 1.72
N THR A 24 -3.80 -5.85 2.27
CA THR A 24 -2.80 -6.93 2.09
C THR A 24 -3.46 -8.28 1.89
N ALA A 25 -2.85 -9.13 1.05
CA ALA A 25 -3.18 -10.54 1.01
C ALA A 25 -2.62 -11.25 2.25
N ALA A 26 -3.38 -12.23 2.74
CA ALA A 26 -2.95 -13.19 3.76
C ALA A 26 -3.56 -14.60 3.55
N MET A 27 -4.61 -14.72 2.72
CA MET A 27 -5.28 -16.01 2.49
C MET A 27 -4.37 -17.04 1.78
N GLU A 28 -3.49 -16.57 0.89
CA GLU A 28 -2.50 -17.44 0.21
C GLU A 28 -1.42 -17.96 1.19
N PHE A 29 -1.17 -17.21 2.27
CA PHE A 29 -0.21 -17.56 3.31
C PHE A 29 -0.86 -17.40 4.69
N PRO A 30 -1.78 -18.30 5.12
CA PRO A 30 -2.63 -18.06 6.29
C PRO A 30 -1.88 -17.76 7.58
N ASN A 31 -0.73 -18.42 7.77
CA ASN A 31 0.13 -18.22 8.94
C ASN A 31 0.75 -16.81 9.01
N SER A 32 0.74 -16.04 7.91
CA SER A 32 1.28 -14.68 7.87
C SER A 32 0.36 -13.61 8.45
N PHE A 33 -0.91 -13.93 8.74
CA PHE A 33 -1.89 -12.95 9.20
C PHE A 33 -1.42 -12.22 10.46
N LEU A 34 -1.08 -12.99 11.50
CA LEU A 34 -0.72 -12.42 12.80
C LEU A 34 0.59 -11.63 12.73
N ASP A 35 1.55 -12.10 11.93
CA ASP A 35 2.81 -11.41 11.72
C ASP A 35 2.62 -10.07 11.01
N LYS A 36 1.79 -10.02 9.96
CA LYS A 36 1.41 -8.77 9.27
C LYS A 36 0.70 -7.81 10.20
N TYR A 37 -0.26 -8.30 10.98
CA TYR A 37 -1.01 -7.50 11.94
C TYR A 37 -0.09 -6.85 12.97
N ARG A 38 0.74 -7.64 13.66
CA ARG A 38 1.67 -7.14 14.68
C ARG A 38 2.74 -6.22 14.10
N TRP A 39 3.21 -6.51 12.89
CA TRP A 39 4.17 -5.66 12.21
C TRP A 39 3.61 -4.27 11.92
N LEU A 40 2.35 -4.18 11.51
CA LEU A 40 1.66 -2.89 11.32
C LEU A 40 1.48 -2.15 12.65
N GLU A 41 1.04 -2.82 13.72
CA GLU A 41 0.93 -2.19 15.05
C GLU A 41 2.28 -1.64 15.55
N GLN A 42 3.36 -2.39 15.35
CA GLN A 42 4.70 -1.99 15.79
C GLN A 42 5.23 -0.79 14.99
N HIS A 43 5.04 -0.77 13.67
CA HIS A 43 5.71 0.19 12.79
C HIS A 43 4.83 1.37 12.37
N PHE A 44 3.50 1.24 12.39
CA PHE A 44 2.55 2.27 11.98
C PHE A 44 1.45 2.46 13.04
N PRO A 45 1.79 2.73 14.32
CA PRO A 45 0.82 2.80 15.42
C PRO A 45 -0.20 3.94 15.29
N PHE A 46 -0.02 4.85 14.33
CA PHE A 46 -0.95 5.93 14.02
C PHE A 46 -2.07 5.50 13.06
N ILE A 47 -1.97 4.32 12.45
CA ILE A 47 -3.04 3.73 11.63
C ILE A 47 -3.81 2.74 12.50
N SER A 48 -5.12 2.96 12.65
CA SER A 48 -5.96 2.07 13.44
C SER A 48 -6.07 0.68 12.82
N TRP A 49 -6.17 -0.36 13.64
CA TRP A 49 -6.45 -1.72 13.17
C TRP A 49 -7.74 -1.82 12.34
N ARG A 50 -8.68 -0.88 12.55
CA ARG A 50 -9.93 -0.77 11.77
C ARG A 50 -9.68 -0.48 10.29
N ASN A 51 -8.49 0.00 9.96
CA ASN A 51 -8.09 0.37 8.61
C ASN A 51 -7.23 -0.71 7.94
N TYR A 52 -7.12 -1.91 8.54
CA TYR A 52 -6.43 -3.05 7.94
C TYR A 52 -7.43 -3.92 7.18
N VAL A 53 -7.22 -4.07 5.88
CA VAL A 53 -8.08 -4.84 4.98
C VAL A 53 -7.32 -6.05 4.46
N PHE A 54 -7.69 -7.23 4.94
CA PHE A 54 -7.11 -8.49 4.47
C PHE A 54 -7.98 -9.04 3.33
N CYS A 55 -7.50 -8.91 2.10
CA CYS A 55 -8.21 -9.34 0.89
C CYS A 55 -7.24 -9.94 -0.13
N GLY A 56 -7.69 -10.93 -0.89
CA GLY A 56 -6.92 -11.50 -2.00
C GLY A 56 -7.10 -10.69 -3.28
N ASP A 57 -8.34 -10.34 -3.59
CA ASP A 57 -8.71 -9.52 -4.75
C ASP A 57 -8.88 -8.06 -4.33
N LYS A 58 -8.01 -7.17 -4.84
CA LYS A 58 -8.05 -5.73 -4.55
C LYS A 58 -9.05 -4.95 -5.42
N SER A 59 -9.68 -5.57 -6.40
CA SER A 59 -10.71 -4.93 -7.24
C SER A 59 -11.96 -4.53 -6.43
N ILE A 60 -12.18 -5.15 -5.26
CA ILE A 60 -13.29 -4.81 -4.36
C ILE A 60 -13.07 -3.50 -3.60
N LEU A 61 -11.85 -2.96 -3.61
CA LEU A 61 -11.50 -1.73 -2.89
C LEU A 61 -12.07 -0.53 -3.64
N ASN A 62 -12.81 0.30 -2.91
CA ASN A 62 -13.33 1.56 -3.42
C ASN A 62 -12.57 2.71 -2.75
N ALA A 63 -11.49 3.16 -3.38
CA ALA A 63 -10.63 4.25 -2.91
C ALA A 63 -10.14 5.08 -4.10
N ASP A 64 -9.70 6.32 -3.84
CA ASP A 64 -9.21 7.22 -4.90
C ASP A 64 -7.82 6.80 -5.42
N TYR A 65 -6.97 6.24 -4.56
CA TYR A 65 -5.61 5.82 -4.88
C TYR A 65 -5.30 4.44 -4.35
N LEU A 66 -4.51 3.67 -5.10
CA LEU A 66 -3.89 2.42 -4.66
C LEU A 66 -2.39 2.46 -4.94
N ILE A 67 -1.58 2.34 -3.89
CA ILE A 67 -0.12 2.24 -4.00
C ILE A 67 0.25 0.77 -3.81
N ASP A 68 0.74 0.11 -4.85
CA ASP A 68 1.04 -1.32 -4.84
C ASP A 68 2.18 -1.63 -5.82
N ASP A 69 2.98 -2.65 -5.53
CA ASP A 69 4.09 -3.09 -6.40
C ASP A 69 3.66 -4.18 -7.40
N ASN A 70 2.49 -4.76 -7.21
CA ASN A 70 1.95 -5.79 -8.09
C ASN A 70 0.90 -5.19 -9.02
N ALA A 71 1.29 -5.02 -10.29
CA ALA A 71 0.47 -4.35 -11.30
C ALA A 71 -0.92 -4.97 -11.49
N TYR A 72 -1.08 -6.28 -11.29
CA TYR A 72 -2.37 -6.95 -11.40
C TYR A 72 -3.38 -6.48 -10.34
N ASN A 73 -2.94 -5.92 -9.21
CA ASN A 73 -3.85 -5.37 -8.20
C ASN A 73 -4.58 -4.10 -8.69
N PHE A 74 -4.10 -3.49 -9.77
CA PHE A 74 -4.77 -2.37 -10.43
C PHE A 74 -5.82 -2.83 -11.44
N ASP A 75 -5.85 -4.10 -11.83
CA ASP A 75 -6.84 -4.61 -12.77
C ASP A 75 -8.24 -4.54 -12.11
N GLY A 76 -9.12 -3.70 -12.67
CA GLY A 76 -10.46 -3.46 -12.13
C GLY A 76 -10.52 -2.48 -10.95
N PHE A 77 -9.39 -1.97 -10.46
CA PHE A 77 -9.37 -0.87 -9.50
C PHE A 77 -9.87 0.42 -10.16
N ARG A 78 -10.82 1.11 -9.53
CA ARG A 78 -11.49 2.28 -10.12
C ARG A 78 -10.73 3.59 -9.94
N GLY A 79 -9.88 3.68 -8.92
CA GLY A 79 -9.05 4.86 -8.64
C GLY A 79 -7.75 4.88 -9.44
N GLU A 80 -6.84 5.78 -9.08
CA GLU A 80 -5.50 5.86 -9.67
C GLU A 80 -4.54 4.84 -9.01
N GLY A 81 -3.98 3.95 -9.83
CA GLY A 81 -2.90 3.05 -9.42
C GLY A 81 -1.53 3.73 -9.50
N LEU A 82 -0.80 3.78 -8.38
CA LEU A 82 0.58 4.21 -8.31
C LEU A 82 1.47 2.98 -8.14
N LEU A 83 2.16 2.58 -9.21
CA LEU A 83 3.00 1.40 -9.23
C LEU A 83 4.30 1.66 -8.47
N PHE A 84 4.43 1.06 -7.29
CA PHE A 84 5.65 1.14 -6.50
C PHE A 84 6.74 0.29 -7.14
N ASN A 85 7.88 0.89 -7.44
CA ASN A 85 8.96 0.22 -8.17
C ASN A 85 9.54 -0.98 -7.39
N ALA A 86 9.59 -2.14 -8.04
CA ALA A 86 10.19 -3.35 -7.50
C ALA A 86 10.83 -4.20 -8.62
N PRO A 87 11.79 -5.10 -8.33
CA PRO A 87 12.49 -5.86 -9.36
C PRO A 87 11.57 -6.65 -10.30
N HIS A 88 10.52 -7.28 -9.78
CA HIS A 88 9.58 -8.09 -10.58
C HIS A 88 8.69 -7.26 -11.51
N ASN A 89 8.52 -5.96 -11.26
CA ASN A 89 7.69 -5.09 -12.08
C ASN A 89 8.50 -4.16 -13.00
N ALA A 90 9.81 -4.39 -13.17
CA ALA A 90 10.71 -3.50 -13.90
C ALA A 90 10.30 -3.24 -15.36
N HIS A 91 9.60 -4.17 -16.00
CA HIS A 91 9.14 -4.07 -17.39
C HIS A 91 7.68 -3.61 -17.54
N GLU A 92 6.98 -3.36 -16.44
CA GLU A 92 5.60 -2.85 -16.48
C GLU A 92 5.59 -1.35 -16.86
N THR A 93 4.71 -0.97 -17.78
CA THR A 93 4.64 0.41 -18.30
C THR A 93 3.24 1.00 -18.30
N ARG A 94 2.22 0.23 -17.87
CA ARG A 94 0.79 0.65 -17.94
C ARG A 94 0.40 1.68 -16.89
N TYR A 95 1.15 1.82 -15.80
CA TYR A 95 0.76 2.61 -14.63
C TYR A 95 1.80 3.69 -14.29
N ARG A 96 1.36 4.72 -13.58
CA ARG A 96 2.25 5.77 -13.06
C ARG A 96 3.20 5.16 -12.03
N ARG A 97 4.48 5.11 -12.37
CA ARG A 97 5.53 4.52 -11.53
C ARG A 97 6.05 5.52 -10.50
N VAL A 98 6.29 5.04 -9.29
CA VAL A 98 6.97 5.77 -8.21
C VAL A 98 8.13 4.93 -7.68
N HIS A 99 9.28 5.55 -7.43
CA HIS A 99 10.49 4.86 -7.00
C HIS A 99 10.75 4.95 -5.49
N SER A 100 9.98 5.76 -4.77
CA SER A 100 10.15 5.95 -3.33
C SER A 100 8.89 6.53 -2.67
N TRP A 101 8.84 6.45 -1.34
CA TRP A 101 7.84 7.18 -0.56
C TRP A 101 7.97 8.69 -0.68
N GLN A 102 9.16 9.23 -0.94
CA GLN A 102 9.33 10.67 -1.17
C GLN A 102 8.61 11.13 -2.44
N GLU A 103 8.66 10.34 -3.51
CA GLU A 103 7.91 10.63 -4.74
C GLU A 103 6.40 10.58 -4.50
N ILE A 104 5.91 9.58 -3.75
CA ILE A 104 4.51 9.53 -3.34
C ILE A 104 4.12 10.81 -2.59
N GLY A 105 4.95 11.25 -1.63
CA GLY A 105 4.74 12.50 -0.92
C GLY A 105 4.71 13.71 -1.86
N GLY A 106 5.61 13.79 -2.84
CA GLY A 106 5.62 14.89 -3.82
C GLY A 106 4.42 14.93 -4.77
N ILE A 107 3.67 13.82 -4.88
CA ILE A 107 2.46 13.73 -5.71
C ILE A 107 1.20 14.05 -4.89
N LEU A 108 1.16 13.61 -3.63
CA LEU A 108 -0.07 13.57 -2.82
C LEU A 108 -0.09 14.57 -1.65
N LEU A 109 1.03 15.19 -1.26
CA LEU A 109 1.08 16.26 -0.24
C LEU A 109 1.14 17.65 -0.88
#